data_AF-A0A7W0D2X4-F1
#
_entry.id   AF-A0A7W0D2X4-F1
#
_cell.length_a   1.000
_cell.length_b   1.000
_cell.length_c   1.000
_cell.angle_alpha   90.00
_cell.angle_beta   90.00
_cell.angle_gamma   90.00
#
_symmetry.space_group_name_H-M   'P 1'
#
loop_
_entity.id
_entity.type
_entity.pdbx_description
1 polymer ?
#
loop_
_entity_poly.entity_id
_entity_poly.type
_entity_poly.pdbx_seq_one_letter_code
_entity_poly.pdbx_strand_id
1 'polypeptide(L)'
;MLENNTHIPIENKIDQINACIKSIHGDATFELVSITCDDIGYKTPNFTTSGIFRLHGQVKLLHNELMWWCVILKIIKADTEEKDNLEHHNYWRREALVFESGVLRDLPDSICVTECYLVEEQQDGTIWLWMDNIKGEYANTVEQFSFIAKQLGRFNGAYLKGIKVVPDHKWICRSWLKSWTTASRIYAPNMEAYVSRLSSENEQSTWDWYRGILKNIDSAIDSLQQLPRVLAHQDLSQMNMLLVKKGTSLSQLVLIDWQSMSISGIGEDLGKLFGVNLSLGIIPPDQYLRFQTSLYDAYLEGLRDMGWQGMQD
;
A
#
# COMPACT_ATOMS: atom_id res chain seq x y z
N MET A 1 2.51 -8.15 -33.04
CA MET A 1 1.51 -9.23 -32.82
C MET A 1 0.92 -9.04 -31.42
N LEU A 2 -0.41 -9.01 -31.30
CA LEU A 2 -1.11 -8.88 -30.02
C LEU A 2 -1.63 -10.25 -29.59
N GLU A 3 -1.28 -10.66 -28.38
CA GLU A 3 -1.77 -11.85 -27.71
C GLU A 3 -2.50 -11.43 -26.43
N ASN A 4 -3.79 -11.72 -26.34
CA ASN A 4 -4.62 -11.36 -25.19
C ASN A 4 -5.09 -12.64 -24.47
N ASN A 5 -4.47 -12.93 -23.33
CA ASN A 5 -4.77 -14.10 -22.50
C ASN A 5 -5.79 -13.76 -21.39
N THR A 6 -6.60 -12.72 -21.59
CA THR A 6 -7.53 -12.16 -20.60
C THR A 6 -8.93 -11.97 -21.17
N HIS A 7 -9.85 -11.50 -20.34
CA HIS A 7 -11.22 -11.17 -20.75
C HIS A 7 -11.43 -9.68 -21.07
N ILE A 8 -10.41 -8.83 -20.88
CA ILE A 8 -10.53 -7.39 -21.08
C ILE A 8 -10.23 -7.00 -22.55
N PRO A 9 -10.89 -5.97 -23.10
CA PRO A 9 -10.79 -5.62 -24.53
C PRO A 9 -9.54 -4.79 -24.84
N ILE A 10 -8.36 -5.38 -24.67
CA ILE A 10 -7.07 -4.67 -24.77
C ILE A 10 -6.74 -4.23 -26.21
N GLU A 11 -7.40 -4.82 -27.20
CA GLU A 11 -7.30 -4.48 -28.61
C GLU A 11 -7.79 -3.05 -28.89
N ASN A 12 -8.69 -2.53 -28.04
CA ASN A 12 -9.21 -1.17 -28.14
C ASN A 12 -8.33 -0.14 -27.43
N LYS A 13 -7.15 -0.55 -26.91
CA LYS A 13 -6.29 0.27 -26.05
C LYS A 13 -4.90 0.52 -26.61
N ILE A 14 -4.73 0.38 -27.93
CA ILE A 14 -3.43 0.53 -28.60
C ILE A 14 -2.83 1.93 -28.37
N ASP A 15 -3.63 2.99 -28.35
CA ASP A 15 -3.13 4.34 -28.11
C ASP A 15 -2.61 4.52 -26.68
N GLN A 16 -3.32 3.98 -25.69
CA GLN A 16 -2.92 3.98 -24.27
C GLN A 16 -1.64 3.16 -24.07
N ILE A 17 -1.55 1.99 -24.70
CA ILE A 17 -0.35 1.16 -24.69
C ILE A 17 0.84 1.93 -25.29
N ASN A 18 0.64 2.55 -26.45
CA ASN A 18 1.68 3.36 -27.09
C ASN A 18 2.11 4.54 -26.19
N ALA A 19 1.18 5.20 -25.51
CA ALA A 19 1.49 6.27 -24.56
C ALA A 19 2.35 5.75 -23.39
N CYS A 20 2.01 4.59 -22.80
CA CYS A 20 2.82 3.99 -21.75
C CYS A 20 4.23 3.63 -22.24
N ILE A 21 4.36 3.04 -23.43
CA ILE A 21 5.65 2.69 -24.04
C ILE A 21 6.50 3.94 -24.28
N LYS A 22 5.91 5.05 -24.75
CA LYS A 22 6.61 6.33 -24.87
C LYS A 22 7.16 6.79 -23.53
N SER A 23 6.35 6.76 -22.47
CA SER A 23 6.80 7.13 -21.12
C SER A 23 7.95 6.25 -20.63
N ILE A 24 7.87 4.93 -20.83
CA ILE A 24 8.91 3.96 -20.42
C ILE A 24 10.25 4.22 -21.14
N HIS A 25 10.19 4.60 -22.42
CA HIS A 25 11.39 4.80 -23.25
C HIS A 25 11.74 6.28 -23.49
N GLY A 26 11.23 7.20 -22.66
CA GLY A 26 11.60 8.62 -22.70
C GLY A 26 11.22 9.33 -24.01
N ASP A 27 9.99 9.10 -24.48
CA ASP A 27 9.41 9.67 -25.71
C ASP A 27 10.15 9.32 -27.01
N ALA A 28 10.98 8.26 -26.99
CA ALA A 28 11.61 7.75 -28.20
C ALA A 28 10.58 7.28 -29.23
N THR A 29 10.87 7.49 -30.51
CA THR A 29 10.11 6.86 -31.60
C THR A 29 10.43 5.37 -31.65
N PHE A 30 9.39 4.56 -31.84
CA PHE A 30 9.50 3.11 -31.85
C PHE A 30 8.58 2.46 -32.88
N GLU A 31 8.94 1.24 -33.28
CA GLU A 31 8.06 0.30 -33.96
C GLU A 31 7.62 -0.77 -32.95
N LEU A 32 6.31 -0.93 -32.76
CA LEU A 32 5.75 -1.93 -31.85
C LEU A 32 5.90 -3.33 -32.44
N VAL A 33 6.58 -4.23 -31.72
CA VAL A 33 6.87 -5.59 -32.19
C VAL A 33 5.83 -6.58 -31.65
N SER A 34 5.64 -6.59 -30.33
CA SER A 34 4.72 -7.49 -29.65
C SER A 34 4.00 -6.84 -28.47
N ILE A 35 2.78 -7.32 -28.23
CA ILE A 35 1.98 -7.08 -27.04
C ILE A 35 1.50 -8.44 -26.55
N THR A 36 1.70 -8.73 -25.28
CA THR A 36 1.06 -9.83 -24.57
C THR A 36 0.37 -9.25 -23.33
N CYS A 37 -0.89 -9.60 -23.12
CA CYS A 37 -1.66 -9.25 -21.92
C CYS A 37 -1.97 -10.53 -21.14
N ASP A 38 -1.47 -10.62 -19.92
CA ASP A 38 -1.69 -11.75 -19.03
C ASP A 38 -2.47 -11.31 -17.77
N ASP A 39 -3.37 -12.17 -17.29
CA ASP A 39 -3.93 -12.04 -15.95
C ASP A 39 -2.88 -12.51 -14.94
N ILE A 40 -2.55 -11.67 -13.94
CA ILE A 40 -1.55 -12.05 -12.93
C ILE A 40 -2.09 -13.02 -11.87
N GLY A 41 -3.34 -13.45 -12.02
CA GLY A 41 -3.99 -14.39 -11.11
C GLY A 41 -4.33 -13.75 -9.77
N TYR A 42 -4.76 -12.48 -9.79
CA TYR A 42 -5.22 -11.78 -8.60
C TYR A 42 -6.50 -12.46 -8.06
N LYS A 43 -6.37 -13.23 -6.97
CA LYS A 43 -7.40 -14.16 -6.46
C LYS A 43 -8.08 -13.69 -5.15
N THR A 44 -7.82 -12.48 -4.64
CA THR A 44 -8.25 -12.04 -3.28
C THR A 44 -8.27 -10.51 -3.12
N PRO A 45 -9.08 -9.88 -2.24
CA PRO A 45 -10.53 -9.68 -2.37
C PRO A 45 -10.91 -8.20 -2.14
N ASN A 46 -10.10 -7.22 -2.60
CA ASN A 46 -10.53 -5.84 -2.43
C ASN A 46 -11.75 -5.58 -3.33
N PHE A 47 -12.90 -5.29 -2.72
CA PHE A 47 -14.19 -5.18 -3.42
C PHE A 47 -14.19 -4.12 -4.53
N THR A 48 -13.25 -3.18 -4.48
CA THR A 48 -13.09 -2.07 -5.42
C THR A 48 -12.09 -2.35 -6.54
N THR A 49 -11.43 -3.51 -6.57
CA THR A 49 -10.52 -3.92 -7.66
C THR A 49 -11.18 -5.03 -8.47
N SER A 50 -11.39 -4.82 -9.77
CA SER A 50 -11.98 -5.84 -10.65
C SER A 50 -10.93 -6.75 -11.30
N GLY A 51 -9.69 -6.31 -11.42
CA GLY A 51 -8.61 -7.13 -11.97
C GLY A 51 -7.27 -6.42 -11.98
N ILE A 52 -6.21 -7.22 -12.04
CA ILE A 52 -4.85 -6.76 -12.26
C ILE A 52 -4.26 -7.59 -13.39
N PHE A 53 -3.66 -6.92 -14.36
CA PHE A 53 -3.14 -7.52 -15.58
C PHE A 53 -1.72 -7.03 -15.83
N ARG A 54 -0.91 -7.86 -16.49
CA ARG A 54 0.43 -7.50 -16.92
C ARG A 54 0.44 -7.42 -18.43
N LEU A 55 0.69 -6.23 -18.94
CA LEU A 55 0.99 -6.02 -20.35
C LEU A 55 2.50 -5.97 -20.53
N HIS A 56 3.02 -6.71 -21.49
CA HIS A 56 4.45 -6.72 -21.78
C HIS A 56 4.71 -7.08 -23.23
N GLY A 57 5.91 -6.77 -23.69
CA GLY A 57 6.32 -7.11 -25.04
C GLY A 57 7.60 -6.42 -25.44
N GLN A 58 7.81 -6.32 -26.74
CA GLN A 58 8.98 -5.69 -27.32
C GLN A 58 8.60 -4.53 -28.23
N VAL A 59 9.48 -3.54 -28.25
CA VAL A 59 9.51 -2.49 -29.26
C VAL A 59 10.90 -2.41 -29.88
N LYS A 60 10.96 -1.76 -31.04
CA LYS A 60 12.19 -1.51 -31.75
C LYS A 60 12.43 0.00 -31.80
N LEU A 61 13.51 0.45 -31.15
CA LEU A 61 13.87 1.87 -31.12
C LEU A 61 14.67 2.27 -32.37
N LEU A 62 14.90 3.58 -32.53
CA LEU A 62 15.83 4.12 -33.52
C LEU A 62 17.20 3.42 -33.39
N HIS A 63 17.76 2.93 -34.50
CA HIS A 63 18.92 2.02 -34.62
C HIS A 63 18.64 0.51 -34.51
N ASN A 64 17.39 0.07 -34.63
CA ASN A 64 17.05 -1.36 -34.76
C ASN A 64 17.36 -2.17 -33.47
N GLU A 65 17.44 -1.49 -32.33
CA GLU A 65 17.60 -2.12 -31.01
C GLU A 65 16.24 -2.58 -30.49
N LEU A 66 16.15 -3.85 -30.09
CA LEU A 66 14.95 -4.42 -29.48
C LEU A 66 14.97 -4.20 -27.97
N MET A 67 13.94 -3.53 -27.47
CA MET A 67 13.77 -3.20 -26.06
C MET A 67 12.49 -3.82 -25.51
N TRP A 68 12.57 -4.26 -24.25
CA TRP A 68 11.41 -4.76 -23.52
C TRP A 68 10.65 -3.61 -22.85
N TRP A 69 9.34 -3.74 -22.82
CA TRP A 69 8.45 -2.88 -22.03
C TRP A 69 7.50 -3.74 -21.20
N CYS A 70 7.06 -3.21 -20.06
CA CYS A 70 6.11 -3.86 -19.17
C CYS A 70 5.29 -2.81 -18.42
N VAL A 71 4.00 -3.05 -18.28
CA VAL A 71 3.04 -2.22 -17.56
C VAL A 71 2.14 -3.12 -16.73
N ILE A 72 1.86 -2.71 -15.50
CA ILE A 72 0.78 -3.28 -14.70
C ILE A 72 -0.48 -2.46 -14.93
N LEU A 73 -1.54 -3.10 -15.37
CA LEU A 73 -2.87 -2.52 -15.51
C LEU A 73 -3.73 -2.98 -14.33
N LYS A 74 -4.09 -2.06 -13.43
CA LYS A 74 -5.06 -2.31 -12.36
C LYS A 74 -6.38 -1.67 -12.73
N ILE A 75 -7.47 -2.43 -12.70
CA ILE A 75 -8.81 -1.91 -12.93
C ILE A 75 -9.53 -1.80 -11.60
N ILE A 76 -9.94 -0.59 -11.26
CA ILE A 76 -10.76 -0.28 -10.07
C ILE A 76 -12.20 0.03 -10.49
N LYS A 77 -13.14 -0.25 -9.60
CA LYS A 77 -14.58 -0.11 -9.85
C LYS A 77 -15.33 0.34 -8.60
N ALA A 78 -16.50 0.92 -8.82
CA ALA A 78 -17.48 1.12 -7.77
C ALA A 78 -17.91 -0.22 -7.15
N ASP A 79 -18.38 -0.15 -5.89
CA ASP A 79 -18.82 -1.33 -5.15
C ASP A 79 -20.13 -1.07 -4.39
N THR A 80 -20.08 -0.42 -3.23
CA THR A 80 -21.27 -0.01 -2.44
C THR A 80 -21.33 1.49 -2.27
N GLU A 81 -22.51 2.05 -1.97
CA GLU A 81 -22.69 3.49 -1.70
C GLU A 81 -21.75 4.00 -0.58
N GLU A 82 -21.55 3.19 0.46
CA GLU A 82 -20.60 3.51 1.54
C GLU A 82 -19.17 3.71 1.03
N LYS A 83 -18.75 2.93 0.02
CA LYS A 83 -17.42 3.03 -0.59
C LYS A 83 -17.33 4.15 -1.62
N ASP A 84 -18.41 4.89 -1.89
CA ASP A 84 -18.38 6.15 -2.64
C ASP A 84 -18.22 7.38 -1.73
N ASN A 85 -18.17 7.18 -0.41
CA ASN A 85 -17.83 8.22 0.55
C ASN A 85 -16.30 8.40 0.68
N LEU A 86 -15.82 9.62 0.49
CA LEU A 86 -14.40 10.02 0.61
C LEU A 86 -13.76 9.62 1.95
N GLU A 87 -14.53 9.66 3.03
CA GLU A 87 -14.07 9.35 4.38
C GLU A 87 -13.99 7.84 4.66
N HIS A 88 -14.62 7.01 3.82
CA HIS A 88 -14.62 5.56 3.99
C HIS A 88 -13.22 4.99 3.74
N HIS A 89 -12.71 4.12 4.61
CA HIS A 89 -11.36 3.53 4.47
C HIS A 89 -11.12 2.91 3.08
N ASN A 90 -12.14 2.31 2.47
CA ASN A 90 -12.14 1.75 1.12
C ASN A 90 -12.86 2.63 0.07
N TYR A 91 -12.74 3.95 0.13
CA TYR A 91 -13.22 4.81 -0.96
C TYR A 91 -12.63 4.38 -2.30
N TRP A 92 -13.50 3.98 -3.24
CA TRP A 92 -13.07 3.21 -4.40
C TRP A 92 -12.22 4.00 -5.39
N ARG A 93 -12.42 5.32 -5.53
CA ARG A 93 -11.62 6.18 -6.44
C ARG A 93 -10.30 6.66 -5.84
N ARG A 94 -9.97 6.33 -4.59
CA ARG A 94 -8.83 6.98 -3.89
C ARG A 94 -7.52 6.82 -4.64
N GLU A 95 -7.22 5.62 -5.12
CA GLU A 95 -5.93 5.36 -5.79
C GLU A 95 -5.79 6.13 -7.10
N ALA A 96 -6.87 6.28 -7.88
CA ALA A 96 -6.88 7.14 -9.06
C ALA A 96 -6.54 8.59 -8.70
N LEU A 97 -7.19 9.13 -7.66
CA LEU A 97 -6.96 10.50 -7.19
C LEU A 97 -5.54 10.70 -6.61
N VAL A 98 -4.96 9.66 -6.01
CA VAL A 98 -3.56 9.68 -5.58
C VAL A 98 -2.64 9.91 -6.78
N PHE A 99 -2.82 9.16 -7.86
CA PHE A 99 -1.99 9.32 -9.07
C PHE A 99 -2.25 10.64 -9.78
N GLU A 100 -3.51 11.07 -9.93
CA GLU A 100 -3.87 12.31 -10.63
C GLU A 100 -3.42 13.57 -9.88
N SER A 101 -3.47 13.56 -8.55
CA SER A 101 -3.11 14.72 -7.73
C SER A 101 -1.61 15.05 -7.73
N GLY A 102 -0.77 14.08 -8.07
CA GLY A 102 0.69 14.21 -7.98
C GLY A 102 1.25 14.16 -6.55
N VAL A 103 0.43 13.87 -5.53
CA VAL A 103 0.85 13.83 -4.11
C VAL A 103 2.07 12.92 -3.87
N LEU A 104 2.22 11.86 -4.68
CA LEU A 104 3.32 10.92 -4.57
C LEU A 104 4.68 11.50 -5.02
N ARG A 105 4.69 12.57 -5.84
CA ARG A 105 5.94 13.24 -6.27
C ARG A 105 6.58 14.06 -5.14
N ASP A 106 5.77 14.42 -4.15
CA ASP A 106 6.19 15.26 -3.02
C ASP A 106 6.56 14.45 -1.77
N LEU A 107 6.63 13.12 -1.84
CA LEU A 107 7.02 12.31 -0.69
C LEU A 107 8.49 12.60 -0.24
N PRO A 108 8.81 12.36 1.04
CA PRO A 108 10.19 12.21 1.51
C PRO A 108 10.98 11.16 0.72
N ASP A 109 12.29 11.35 0.62
CA ASP A 109 13.21 10.48 -0.13
C ASP A 109 13.39 9.06 0.46
N SER A 110 12.89 8.83 1.67
CA SER A 110 12.89 7.53 2.34
C SER A 110 11.93 6.52 1.70
N ILE A 111 10.97 6.97 0.90
CA ILE A 111 10.01 6.12 0.20
C ILE A 111 10.01 6.46 -1.28
N CYS A 112 10.17 5.43 -2.10
CA CYS A 112 9.94 5.47 -3.52
C CYS A 112 8.52 4.96 -3.84
N VAL A 113 8.00 5.33 -5.01
CA VAL A 113 6.65 4.98 -5.46
C VAL A 113 6.71 4.37 -6.85
N THR A 114 5.66 3.67 -7.24
CA THR A 114 5.44 3.31 -8.64
C THR A 114 5.01 4.53 -9.45
N GLU A 115 5.51 4.64 -10.67
CA GLU A 115 5.00 5.62 -11.63
C GLU A 115 3.65 5.16 -12.18
N CYS A 116 2.72 6.09 -12.36
CA CYS A 116 1.48 5.85 -13.09
C CYS A 116 1.52 6.64 -14.39
N TYR A 117 1.49 5.92 -15.50
CA TYR A 117 1.57 6.47 -16.85
C TYR A 117 0.24 7.08 -17.30
N LEU A 118 -0.88 6.48 -16.86
CA LEU A 118 -2.21 6.91 -17.25
C LEU A 118 -3.26 6.48 -16.21
N VAL A 119 -4.22 7.37 -15.95
CA VAL A 119 -5.48 7.07 -15.26
C VAL A 119 -6.60 7.28 -16.29
N GLU A 120 -7.42 6.26 -16.53
CA GLU A 120 -8.43 6.29 -17.59
C GLU A 120 -9.79 5.81 -17.10
N GLU A 121 -10.74 6.74 -16.98
CA GLU A 121 -12.16 6.41 -16.72
C GLU A 121 -12.82 5.85 -17.98
N GLN A 122 -13.49 4.71 -17.83
CA GLN A 122 -14.20 4.01 -18.90
C GLN A 122 -15.67 4.39 -18.94
N GLN A 123 -16.33 4.08 -20.06
CA GLN A 123 -17.77 4.32 -20.22
C GLN A 123 -18.64 3.55 -19.22
N ASP A 124 -18.16 2.40 -18.73
CA ASP A 124 -18.84 1.58 -17.72
C ASP A 124 -18.59 2.06 -16.28
N GLY A 125 -17.84 3.16 -16.11
CA GLY A 125 -17.51 3.75 -14.81
C GLY A 125 -16.33 3.09 -14.09
N THR A 126 -15.70 2.06 -14.67
CA THR A 126 -14.41 1.56 -14.15
C THR A 126 -13.28 2.56 -14.43
N ILE A 127 -12.22 2.51 -13.64
CA ILE A 127 -11.02 3.32 -13.85
C ILE A 127 -9.83 2.38 -14.04
N TRP A 128 -9.08 2.60 -15.10
CA TRP A 128 -7.91 1.82 -15.47
C TRP A 128 -6.66 2.60 -15.09
N LEU A 129 -5.85 2.00 -14.22
CA LEU A 129 -4.59 2.55 -13.73
C LEU A 129 -3.44 1.81 -14.43
N TRP A 130 -2.70 2.54 -15.26
CA TRP A 130 -1.57 2.02 -16.01
C TRP A 130 -0.29 2.40 -15.28
N MET A 131 0.38 1.41 -14.70
CA MET A 131 1.44 1.64 -13.71
C MET A 131 2.73 0.91 -14.09
N ASP A 132 3.84 1.36 -13.53
CA ASP A 132 5.12 0.70 -13.70
C ASP A 132 5.13 -0.70 -13.06
N ASN A 133 5.93 -1.60 -13.64
CA ASN A 133 6.15 -2.94 -13.14
C ASN A 133 7.45 -3.00 -12.33
N ILE A 134 7.34 -2.71 -11.04
CA ILE A 134 8.48 -2.69 -10.12
C ILE A 134 8.93 -4.12 -9.79
N LYS A 135 10.22 -4.38 -10.03
CA LYS A 135 10.88 -5.63 -9.61
C LYS A 135 11.65 -5.38 -8.31
N GLY A 136 11.21 -6.00 -7.23
CA GLY A 136 11.87 -5.94 -5.93
C GLY A 136 11.81 -7.26 -5.17
N GLU A 137 12.50 -7.31 -4.04
CA GLU A 137 12.47 -8.42 -3.11
C GLU A 137 11.48 -8.10 -1.98
N TYR A 138 10.67 -9.08 -1.57
CA TYR A 138 9.86 -8.97 -0.37
C TYR A 138 10.71 -9.11 0.89
N ALA A 139 10.32 -8.40 1.95
CA ALA A 139 10.95 -8.50 3.26
C ALA A 139 10.62 -9.86 3.91
N ASN A 140 11.65 -10.65 4.25
CA ASN A 140 11.52 -11.96 4.89
C ASN A 140 12.34 -12.09 6.18
N THR A 141 13.21 -11.14 6.50
CA THR A 141 14.03 -11.15 7.72
C THR A 141 13.75 -9.96 8.62
N VAL A 142 14.06 -10.09 9.92
CA VAL A 142 13.92 -9.01 10.90
C VAL A 142 14.66 -7.76 10.45
N GLU A 143 15.84 -7.91 9.85
CA GLU A 143 16.70 -6.83 9.39
C GLU A 143 16.05 -6.07 8.23
N GLN A 144 15.42 -6.80 7.29
CA GLN A 144 14.67 -6.20 6.19
C GLN A 144 13.43 -5.45 6.68
N PHE A 145 12.66 -6.02 7.60
CA PHE A 145 11.53 -5.31 8.22
C PHE A 145 11.98 -4.11 9.06
N SER A 146 13.12 -4.20 9.74
CA SER A 146 13.68 -3.08 10.51
C SER A 146 14.15 -1.95 9.58
N PHE A 147 14.74 -2.28 8.43
CA PHE A 147 15.03 -1.30 7.39
C PHE A 147 13.76 -0.57 6.93
N ILE A 148 12.68 -1.30 6.67
CA ILE A 148 11.37 -0.71 6.31
C ILE A 148 10.87 0.20 7.42
N ALA A 149 10.88 -0.27 8.68
CA ALA A 149 10.43 0.52 9.82
C ALA A 149 11.25 1.82 9.99
N LYS A 150 12.58 1.77 9.76
CA LYS A 150 13.42 2.97 9.74
C LYS A 150 13.03 3.94 8.62
N GLN A 151 12.72 3.44 7.41
CA GLN A 151 12.24 4.30 6.32
C GLN A 151 10.87 4.92 6.65
N LEU A 152 9.96 4.19 7.30
CA LEU A 152 8.69 4.74 7.78
C LEU A 152 8.91 5.81 8.86
N GLY A 153 9.89 5.62 9.74
CA GLY A 153 10.31 6.62 10.72
C GLY A 153 10.78 7.91 10.04
N ARG A 154 11.64 7.80 9.02
CA ARG A 154 12.08 8.96 8.23
C ARG A 154 10.93 9.63 7.49
N PHE A 155 10.04 8.83 6.90
CA PHE A 155 8.87 9.29 6.19
C PHE A 155 7.95 10.12 7.10
N ASN A 156 7.54 9.58 8.24
CA ASN A 156 6.70 10.29 9.20
C ASN A 156 7.44 11.47 9.86
N GLY A 157 8.74 11.32 10.14
CA GLY A 157 9.59 12.35 10.73
C GLY A 157 9.68 13.60 9.86
N ALA A 158 9.71 13.46 8.53
CA ALA A 158 9.71 14.58 7.60
C ALA A 158 8.46 15.47 7.75
N TYR A 159 7.28 14.89 7.96
CA TYR A 159 6.05 15.65 8.23
C TYR A 159 6.06 16.25 9.63
N LEU A 160 6.45 15.47 10.65
CA LEU A 160 6.51 15.93 12.04
C LEU A 160 7.42 17.15 12.21
N LYS A 161 8.50 17.21 11.44
CA LYS A 161 9.49 18.30 11.48
C LYS A 161 9.21 19.42 10.47
N GLY A 162 8.10 19.36 9.74
CA GLY A 162 7.70 20.38 8.77
C GLY A 162 8.60 20.44 7.53
N ILE A 163 9.41 19.41 7.28
CA ILE A 163 10.22 19.28 6.04
C ILE A 163 9.28 19.01 4.86
N LYS A 164 8.21 18.26 5.10
CA LYS A 164 7.09 18.09 4.18
C LYS A 164 5.80 18.63 4.80
N VAL A 165 4.93 19.17 3.96
CA VAL A 165 3.60 19.63 4.35
C VAL A 165 2.62 18.48 4.16
N VAL A 166 1.77 18.24 5.16
CA VAL A 166 0.71 17.23 5.06
C VAL A 166 -0.29 17.68 3.98
N PRO A 167 -0.60 16.85 2.97
CA PRO A 167 -1.53 17.23 1.91
C PRO A 167 -2.95 17.44 2.46
N ASP A 168 -3.66 18.42 1.92
CA ASP A 168 -5.03 18.79 2.32
C ASP A 168 -6.06 18.52 1.21
N HIS A 169 -5.96 17.34 0.60
CA HIS A 169 -6.98 16.89 -0.34
C HIS A 169 -8.16 16.26 0.41
N LYS A 170 -9.39 16.69 0.07
CA LYS A 170 -10.64 16.21 0.71
C LYS A 170 -10.88 14.71 0.56
N TRP A 171 -10.29 14.07 -0.45
CA TRP A 171 -10.44 12.63 -0.71
C TRP A 171 -9.49 11.74 0.12
N ILE A 172 -8.53 12.33 0.83
CA ILE A 172 -7.64 11.58 1.73
C ILE A 172 -8.40 11.25 3.00
N CYS A 173 -8.45 9.96 3.36
CA CYS A 173 -9.13 9.53 4.57
C CYS A 173 -8.43 10.08 5.82
N ARG A 174 -9.16 10.65 6.78
CA ARG A 174 -8.58 11.18 8.04
C ARG A 174 -8.82 10.29 9.25
N SER A 175 -9.67 9.28 9.09
CA SER A 175 -10.14 8.39 10.15
C SER A 175 -10.09 6.92 9.72
N TRP A 176 -9.04 6.55 8.96
CA TRP A 176 -8.95 5.24 8.30
C TRP A 176 -9.11 4.09 9.30
N LEU A 177 -8.36 4.10 10.40
CA LEU A 177 -8.43 3.03 11.41
C LEU A 177 -9.81 2.94 12.08
N LYS A 178 -10.45 4.09 12.37
CA LYS A 178 -11.81 4.14 12.92
C LYS A 178 -12.83 3.56 11.91
N SER A 179 -12.77 4.00 10.66
CA SER A 179 -13.64 3.50 9.59
C SER A 179 -13.46 2.00 9.37
N TRP A 180 -12.21 1.52 9.30
CA TRP A 180 -11.89 0.10 9.12
C TRP A 180 -12.38 -0.76 10.28
N THR A 181 -12.09 -0.36 11.52
CA THR A 181 -12.49 -1.13 12.70
C THR A 181 -14.00 -1.13 12.89
N THR A 182 -14.70 -0.02 12.66
CA THR A 182 -16.17 0.02 12.66
C THR A 182 -16.76 -0.95 11.63
N ALA A 183 -16.27 -0.92 10.39
CA ALA A 183 -16.74 -1.82 9.34
C ALA A 183 -16.40 -3.30 9.64
N SER A 184 -15.26 -3.56 10.28
CA SER A 184 -14.82 -4.92 10.60
C SER A 184 -15.64 -5.60 11.70
N ARG A 185 -16.30 -4.83 12.59
CA ARG A 185 -17.06 -5.36 13.72
C ARG A 185 -18.19 -6.32 13.31
N ILE A 186 -18.80 -6.11 12.14
CA ILE A 186 -19.89 -6.99 11.66
C ILE A 186 -19.39 -8.40 11.31
N TYR A 187 -18.08 -8.56 11.05
CA TYR A 187 -17.45 -9.83 10.74
C TYR A 187 -16.84 -10.50 11.98
N ALA A 188 -16.87 -9.85 13.14
CA ALA A 188 -16.33 -10.43 14.37
C ALA A 188 -17.20 -11.62 14.80
N PRO A 189 -16.60 -12.80 15.06
CA PRO A 189 -17.36 -13.95 15.52
C PRO A 189 -17.94 -13.69 16.92
N ASN A 190 -19.16 -14.17 17.17
CA ASN A 190 -19.70 -14.25 18.52
C ASN A 190 -18.95 -15.34 19.30
N MET A 191 -18.08 -14.91 20.20
CA MET A 191 -17.19 -15.82 20.93
C MET A 191 -17.88 -16.46 22.14
N GLU A 192 -19.00 -15.93 22.64
CA GLU A 192 -19.74 -16.49 23.78
C GLU A 192 -20.10 -17.97 23.57
N ALA A 193 -20.38 -18.38 22.33
CA ALA A 193 -20.64 -19.77 21.96
C ALA A 193 -19.42 -20.72 22.11
N TYR A 194 -18.21 -20.17 22.23
CA TYR A 194 -16.94 -20.88 22.29
C TYR A 194 -16.22 -20.73 23.63
N VAL A 195 -16.52 -19.68 24.41
CA VAL A 195 -15.89 -19.39 25.71
C VAL A 195 -16.02 -20.55 26.69
N SER A 196 -17.16 -21.25 26.71
CA SER A 196 -17.37 -22.41 27.59
C SER A 196 -16.51 -23.63 27.22
N ARG A 197 -15.83 -23.60 26.06
CA ARG A 197 -14.92 -24.65 25.59
C ARG A 197 -13.45 -24.34 25.88
N LEU A 198 -13.13 -23.13 26.37
CA LEU A 198 -11.78 -22.77 26.79
C LEU A 198 -11.45 -23.55 28.07
N SER A 199 -10.48 -24.45 27.96
CA SER A 199 -10.22 -25.45 29.00
C SER A 199 -9.00 -25.12 29.85
N SER A 200 -8.09 -24.28 29.32
CA SER A 200 -6.90 -23.85 30.03
C SER A 200 -7.04 -22.46 30.63
N GLU A 201 -6.38 -22.24 31.76
CA GLU A 201 -6.28 -20.92 32.41
C GLU A 201 -5.64 -19.88 31.48
N ASN A 202 -4.67 -20.29 30.66
CA ASN A 202 -4.00 -19.40 29.70
C ASN A 202 -4.95 -18.90 28.59
N GLU A 203 -5.79 -19.78 28.04
CA GLU A 203 -6.81 -19.40 27.06
C GLU A 203 -7.84 -18.44 27.66
N GLN A 204 -8.28 -18.68 28.89
CA GLN A 204 -9.23 -17.83 29.60
C GLN A 204 -8.63 -16.45 29.89
N SER A 205 -7.39 -16.40 30.37
CA SER A 205 -6.65 -15.14 30.59
C SER A 205 -6.46 -14.33 29.30
N THR A 206 -6.09 -15.00 28.20
CA THR A 206 -5.96 -14.36 26.88
C THR A 206 -7.31 -13.80 26.40
N TRP A 207 -8.38 -14.55 26.59
CA TRP A 207 -9.74 -14.10 26.27
C TRP A 207 -10.16 -12.89 27.11
N ASP A 208 -9.91 -12.90 28.42
CA ASP A 208 -10.23 -11.78 29.31
C ASP A 208 -9.47 -10.51 28.93
N TRP A 209 -8.19 -10.64 28.60
CA TRP A 209 -7.37 -9.55 28.09
C TRP A 209 -7.93 -8.99 26.77
N TYR A 210 -8.28 -9.87 25.82
CA TYR A 210 -8.88 -9.46 24.54
C TYR A 210 -10.23 -8.74 24.73
N ARG A 211 -11.10 -9.22 25.63
CA ARG A 211 -12.33 -8.51 26.02
C ARG A 211 -12.04 -7.13 26.59
N GLY A 212 -11.01 -7.01 27.42
CA GLY A 212 -10.53 -5.73 27.94
C GLY A 212 -10.14 -4.75 26.84
N ILE A 213 -9.46 -5.22 25.79
CA ILE A 213 -9.13 -4.40 24.62
C ILE A 213 -10.40 -3.98 23.88
N LEU A 214 -11.29 -4.92 23.54
CA LEU A 214 -12.51 -4.61 22.80
C LEU A 214 -13.39 -3.60 23.53
N LYS A 215 -13.47 -3.66 24.86
CA LYS A 215 -14.22 -2.70 25.67
C LYS A 215 -13.67 -1.27 25.55
N ASN A 216 -12.36 -1.13 25.31
CA ASN A 216 -11.67 0.16 25.28
C ASN A 216 -11.20 0.58 23.88
N ILE A 217 -11.53 -0.19 22.84
CA ILE A 217 -10.98 -0.01 21.49
C ILE A 217 -11.28 1.37 20.91
N ASP A 218 -12.49 1.90 21.14
CA ASP A 218 -12.87 3.23 20.63
C ASP A 218 -12.06 4.34 21.32
N SER A 219 -11.85 4.23 22.64
CA SER A 219 -11.01 5.18 23.39
C SER A 219 -9.54 5.11 22.95
N ALA A 220 -9.04 3.91 22.67
CA ALA A 220 -7.69 3.73 22.13
C ALA A 220 -7.55 4.37 20.74
N ILE A 221 -8.52 4.17 19.85
CA ILE A 221 -8.55 4.80 18.52
C ILE A 221 -8.63 6.33 18.63
N ASP A 222 -9.52 6.84 19.49
CA ASP A 222 -9.68 8.29 19.68
C ASP A 222 -8.39 8.91 20.27
N SER A 223 -7.63 8.18 21.08
CA SER A 223 -6.31 8.61 21.57
C SER A 223 -5.28 8.72 20.44
N LEU A 224 -5.26 7.77 19.50
CA LEU A 224 -4.42 7.86 18.30
C LEU A 224 -4.79 9.06 17.42
N GLN A 225 -6.06 9.48 17.42
CA GLN A 225 -6.49 10.67 16.69
C GLN A 225 -5.87 11.97 17.20
N GLN A 226 -5.47 12.03 18.48
CA GLN A 226 -4.84 13.20 19.10
C GLN A 226 -3.34 13.31 18.81
N LEU A 227 -2.72 12.25 18.26
CA LEU A 227 -1.31 12.27 17.90
C LEU A 227 -1.04 13.21 16.72
N PRO A 228 0.20 13.74 16.58
CA PRO A 228 0.60 14.48 15.39
C PRO A 228 0.22 13.75 14.10
N ARG A 229 -0.38 14.48 13.17
CA ARG A 229 -0.94 13.92 11.93
C ARG A 229 0.10 13.92 10.82
N VAL A 230 0.28 12.78 10.18
CA VAL A 230 1.24 12.55 9.08
C VAL A 230 0.53 11.84 7.93
N LEU A 231 1.11 11.90 6.72
CA LEU A 231 0.67 11.04 5.63
C LEU A 231 1.03 9.58 5.96
N ALA A 232 0.13 8.65 5.69
CA ALA A 232 0.29 7.23 5.96
C ALA A 232 -0.20 6.38 4.78
N HIS A 233 0.41 5.20 4.63
CA HIS A 233 0.06 4.21 3.60
C HIS A 233 -1.17 3.36 3.99
N GLN A 234 -1.24 2.95 5.26
CA GLN A 234 -2.29 2.12 5.87
C GLN A 234 -2.51 0.72 5.28
N ASP A 235 -1.71 0.31 4.28
CA ASP A 235 -1.71 -1.08 3.80
C ASP A 235 -0.30 -1.67 3.61
N LEU A 236 0.42 -1.81 4.72
CA LEU A 236 1.81 -2.29 4.75
C LEU A 236 1.91 -3.83 4.86
N SER A 237 1.11 -4.53 4.05
CA SER A 237 1.28 -5.97 3.84
C SER A 237 2.60 -6.26 3.11
N GLN A 238 3.19 -7.45 3.32
CA GLN A 238 4.46 -7.84 2.68
C GLN A 238 4.48 -7.56 1.17
N MET A 239 3.35 -7.81 0.50
CA MET A 239 3.22 -7.71 -0.95
C MET A 239 3.22 -6.27 -1.47
N ASN A 240 2.90 -5.29 -0.63
CA ASN A 240 2.88 -3.88 -1.00
C ASN A 240 4.22 -3.16 -0.71
N MET A 241 5.22 -3.90 -0.22
CA MET A 241 6.52 -3.37 0.16
C MET A 241 7.63 -4.07 -0.64
N LEU A 242 8.26 -3.33 -1.55
CA LEU A 242 9.30 -3.85 -2.41
C LEU A 242 10.66 -3.25 -2.03
N LEU A 243 11.63 -4.12 -1.73
CA LEU A 243 13.01 -3.73 -1.53
C LEU A 243 13.75 -3.80 -2.87
N VAL A 244 14.14 -2.65 -3.40
CA VAL A 244 14.81 -2.53 -4.70
C VAL A 244 16.27 -2.15 -4.49
N LYS A 245 17.20 -2.96 -5.01
CA LYS A 245 18.63 -2.68 -4.92
C LYS A 245 19.04 -1.62 -5.94
N LYS A 246 19.69 -0.55 -5.50
CA LYS A 246 20.32 0.46 -6.36
C LYS A 246 21.84 0.27 -6.35
N GLY A 247 22.39 -0.13 -7.50
CA GLY A 247 23.82 -0.38 -7.64
C GLY A 247 24.31 -1.52 -6.72
N THR A 248 25.46 -1.33 -6.08
CA THR A 248 26.17 -2.41 -5.39
C THR A 248 25.75 -2.66 -3.94
N SER A 249 24.92 -1.83 -3.28
CA SER A 249 24.63 -2.04 -1.84
C SER A 249 23.36 -1.41 -1.25
N LEU A 250 22.79 -0.35 -1.81
CA LEU A 250 21.70 0.38 -1.14
C LEU A 250 20.33 -0.15 -1.58
N SER A 251 19.57 -0.70 -0.63
CA SER A 251 18.15 -0.99 -0.84
C SER A 251 17.33 0.29 -0.73
N GLN A 252 16.35 0.46 -1.61
CA GLN A 252 15.29 1.45 -1.53
C GLN A 252 13.98 0.75 -1.16
N LEU A 253 13.14 1.42 -0.38
CA LEU A 253 11.78 0.98 -0.12
C LEU A 253 10.86 1.58 -1.17
N VAL A 254 10.25 0.74 -2.01
CA VAL A 254 9.15 1.14 -2.89
C VAL A 254 7.85 0.67 -2.27
N LEU A 255 6.89 1.57 -2.10
CA LEU A 255 5.52 1.25 -1.69
C LEU A 255 4.57 1.33 -2.89
N ILE A 256 3.68 0.34 -2.99
CA ILE A 256 2.65 0.23 -4.02
C ILE A 256 1.27 0.06 -3.38
N ASP A 257 0.22 0.25 -4.17
CA ASP A 257 -1.18 0.18 -3.73
C ASP A 257 -1.55 1.22 -2.66
N TRP A 258 -1.64 2.48 -3.10
CA TRP A 258 -1.95 3.62 -2.25
C TRP A 258 -3.44 3.82 -2.01
N GLN A 259 -4.29 2.83 -2.30
CA GLN A 259 -5.75 2.94 -2.14
C GLN A 259 -6.16 3.27 -0.70
N SER A 260 -5.38 2.82 0.29
CA SER A 260 -5.65 3.05 1.71
C SER A 260 -5.07 4.36 2.26
N MET A 261 -4.45 5.19 1.41
CA MET A 261 -3.79 6.43 1.85
C MET A 261 -4.65 7.25 2.81
N SER A 262 -4.04 7.66 3.92
CA SER A 262 -4.71 8.43 4.96
C SER A 262 -3.82 9.54 5.52
N ILE A 263 -4.47 10.50 6.18
CA ILE A 263 -3.81 11.33 7.19
C ILE A 263 -4.06 10.69 8.54
N SER A 264 -3.01 10.10 9.12
CA SER A 264 -3.06 9.28 10.33
C SER A 264 -2.15 9.81 11.44
N GLY A 265 -2.36 9.33 12.66
CA GLY A 265 -1.47 9.58 13.77
C GLY A 265 -0.11 8.96 13.50
N ILE A 266 0.94 9.65 13.92
CA ILE A 266 2.31 9.12 13.86
C ILE A 266 2.39 7.73 14.51
N GLY A 267 3.05 6.79 13.83
CA GLY A 267 3.20 5.41 14.28
C GLY A 267 2.07 4.45 13.89
N GLU A 268 0.94 4.92 13.35
CA GLU A 268 -0.13 4.03 12.88
C GLU A 268 0.36 3.07 11.77
N ASP A 269 1.16 3.56 10.82
CA ASP A 269 1.76 2.74 9.77
C ASP A 269 2.71 1.66 10.34
N LEU A 270 3.48 1.98 11.38
CA LEU A 270 4.33 0.99 12.06
C LEU A 270 3.48 -0.11 12.70
N GLY A 271 2.39 0.28 13.37
CA GLY A 271 1.42 -0.66 13.93
C GLY A 271 0.78 -1.54 12.85
N LYS A 272 0.41 -0.94 11.71
CA LYS A 272 -0.15 -1.66 10.55
C LYS A 272 0.84 -2.65 9.96
N LEU A 273 2.10 -2.24 9.75
CA LEU A 273 3.21 -3.08 9.30
C LEU A 273 3.34 -4.32 10.20
N PHE A 274 3.45 -4.13 11.51
CA PHE A 274 3.62 -5.24 12.44
C PHE A 274 2.38 -6.14 12.47
N GLY A 275 1.19 -5.56 12.66
CA GLY A 275 -0.05 -6.31 12.85
C GLY A 275 -0.45 -7.14 11.65
N VAL A 276 -0.40 -6.58 10.43
CA VAL A 276 -0.82 -7.33 9.23
C VAL A 276 0.13 -8.48 8.94
N ASN A 277 1.45 -8.26 9.04
CA ASN A 277 2.44 -9.29 8.75
C ASN A 277 2.47 -10.39 9.83
N LEU A 278 2.15 -10.07 11.08
CA LEU A 278 1.91 -11.08 12.12
C LEU A 278 0.65 -11.90 11.84
N SER A 279 -0.46 -11.23 11.49
CA SER A 279 -1.74 -11.93 11.23
C SER A 279 -1.70 -12.87 10.04
N LEU A 280 -0.86 -12.57 9.05
CA LEU A 280 -0.64 -13.40 7.86
C LEU A 280 0.46 -14.47 8.07
N GLY A 281 1.09 -14.52 9.25
CA GLY A 281 2.16 -15.46 9.55
C GLY A 281 3.50 -15.18 8.85
N ILE A 282 3.64 -14.02 8.19
CA ILE A 282 4.90 -13.55 7.59
C ILE A 282 5.92 -13.26 8.70
N ILE A 283 5.47 -12.61 9.78
CA ILE A 283 6.20 -12.58 11.04
C ILE A 283 5.81 -13.84 11.80
N PRO A 284 6.77 -14.74 12.12
CA PRO A 284 6.48 -15.95 12.88
C PRO A 284 5.93 -15.60 14.27
N PRO A 285 4.79 -16.19 14.71
CA PRO A 285 4.19 -15.87 16.00
C PRO A 285 5.10 -16.10 17.21
N ASP A 286 6.04 -17.06 17.13
CA ASP A 286 7.04 -17.34 18.16
C ASP A 286 8.18 -16.30 18.21
N GLN A 287 8.30 -15.45 17.19
CA GLN A 287 9.30 -14.38 17.11
C GLN A 287 8.70 -12.97 17.29
N TYR A 288 7.42 -12.86 17.68
CA TYR A 288 6.71 -11.58 17.73
C TYR A 288 7.45 -10.50 18.53
N LEU A 289 8.01 -10.85 19.71
CA LEU A 289 8.77 -9.90 20.55
C LEU A 289 10.02 -9.39 19.85
N ARG A 290 10.76 -10.28 19.17
CA ARG A 290 11.98 -9.93 18.46
C ARG A 290 11.68 -8.92 17.35
N PHE A 291 10.66 -9.19 16.55
CA PHE A 291 10.22 -8.26 15.51
C PHE A 291 9.68 -6.96 16.11
N GLN A 292 8.79 -7.02 17.09
CA GLN A 292 8.20 -5.83 17.70
C GLN A 292 9.27 -4.86 18.20
N THR A 293 10.24 -5.34 19.00
CA THR A 293 11.34 -4.52 19.51
C THR A 293 12.19 -3.95 18.39
N SER A 294 12.62 -4.79 17.44
CA SER A 294 13.51 -4.36 16.35
C SER A 294 12.85 -3.32 15.44
N LEU A 295 11.55 -3.47 15.13
CA LEU A 295 10.80 -2.54 14.29
C LEU A 295 10.58 -1.22 15.02
N TYR A 296 10.25 -1.27 16.32
CA TYR A 296 10.06 -0.07 17.13
C TYR A 296 11.34 0.75 17.24
N ASP A 297 12.45 0.11 17.60
CA ASP A 297 13.75 0.77 17.73
C ASP A 297 14.21 1.41 16.41
N ALA A 298 14.07 0.67 15.30
CA ALA A 298 14.43 1.16 13.98
C ALA A 298 13.53 2.33 13.52
N TYR A 299 12.23 2.29 13.82
CA TYR A 299 11.32 3.41 13.54
C TYR A 299 11.70 4.67 14.31
N LEU A 300 12.02 4.53 15.61
CA LEU A 300 12.51 5.67 16.41
C LEU A 300 13.84 6.21 15.90
N GLU A 301 14.76 5.33 15.46
CA GLU A 301 16.00 5.74 14.78
C GLU A 301 15.69 6.56 13.52
N GLY A 302 14.74 6.12 12.70
CA GLY A 302 14.30 6.86 11.51
C GLY A 302 13.68 8.23 11.83
N LEU A 303 12.92 8.34 12.92
CA LEU A 303 12.43 9.65 13.39
C LEU A 303 13.59 10.57 13.81
N ARG A 304 14.60 10.02 14.52
CA ARG A 304 15.79 10.76 14.94
C ARG A 304 16.65 11.21 13.76
N ASP A 305 16.76 10.41 12.70
CA ASP A 305 17.43 10.80 11.44
C ASP A 305 16.83 12.10 10.85
N MET A 306 15.53 12.35 11.08
CA MET A 306 14.85 13.58 10.64
C MET A 306 14.90 14.71 11.68
N GLY A 307 15.56 14.52 12.82
CA GLY A 307 15.71 15.53 13.88
C GLY A 307 14.61 15.51 14.95
N TRP A 308 13.87 14.41 15.09
CA TRP A 308 13.03 14.20 16.27
C TRP A 308 13.90 13.77 17.46
N GLN A 309 13.73 14.41 18.62
CA GLN A 309 14.58 14.20 19.81
C GLN A 309 13.82 13.50 20.96
N GLY A 310 12.65 12.93 20.70
CA GLY A 310 11.71 12.50 21.73
C GLY A 310 10.66 13.57 22.03
N MET A 311 9.70 13.25 22.89
CA MET A 311 8.91 14.30 23.55
C MET A 311 9.85 15.03 24.51
N GLN A 312 10.06 16.32 24.29
CA GLN A 312 10.53 17.19 25.36
C GLN A 312 9.32 17.42 26.26
N ASP A 313 9.38 16.90 27.48
CA ASP A 313 8.45 17.29 28.54
C ASP A 313 8.61 18.79 28.87
#